data_AF-A0A952RUP3-F1
#
_entry.id   AF-A0A952RUP3-F1
#
_cell.length_a   1.000
_cell.length_b   1.000
_cell.length_c   1.000
_cell.angle_alpha   90.00
_cell.angle_beta   90.00
_cell.angle_gamma   90.00
#
_symmetry.space_group_name_H-M   'P 1'
#
loop_
_entity.id
_entity.type
_entity.pdbx_description
1 polymer ?
#
loop_
_entity_poly.entity_id
_entity_poly.type
_entity_poly.pdbx_seq_one_letter_code
_entity_poly.pdbx_strand_id
1 'polypeptide(L)'
;MSRFVYVIPFALLALASCNRDRTDRSNPLVNEPGTTTVTGALLANTTAVSRIADGRCTRELACNNVGVEKRYATHDACVQQMRQDMVEDLGVAQCPAGIDAKELDECLSEIRAESCNNPLDKLERLAACRSSDLCVKSAPNR
;
A
#
# COMPACT_ATOMS: atom_id res chain seq x y z
N MET A 1 29.78 -52.55 -5.76
CA MET A 1 30.13 -52.68 -7.20
C MET A 1 29.14 -51.78 -7.94
N SER A 2 29.42 -50.69 -8.64
CA SER A 2 30.61 -49.95 -9.05
C SER A 2 30.14 -48.53 -9.45
N ARG A 3 30.92 -47.50 -9.07
CA ARG A 3 31.38 -46.32 -9.87
C ARG A 3 30.31 -45.49 -10.62
N PHE A 4 30.20 -44.16 -10.50
CA PHE A 4 31.25 -43.14 -10.64
C PHE A 4 30.84 -41.84 -9.92
N VAL A 5 31.78 -41.30 -9.14
CA VAL A 5 31.75 -39.95 -8.59
C VAL A 5 32.02 -38.98 -9.74
N TYR A 6 31.05 -38.15 -10.11
CA TYR A 6 31.29 -37.02 -11.02
C TYR A 6 31.65 -35.79 -10.19
N VAL A 7 32.94 -35.61 -9.95
CA VAL A 7 33.52 -34.40 -9.39
C VAL A 7 33.50 -33.36 -10.51
N ILE A 8 32.46 -32.53 -10.56
CA ILE A 8 32.43 -31.38 -11.48
C ILE A 8 33.39 -30.32 -10.90
N PRO A 9 34.46 -29.94 -11.62
CA PRO A 9 35.41 -28.97 -11.14
C PRO A 9 34.76 -27.58 -11.07
N PHE A 10 35.05 -26.87 -9.98
CA PHE A 10 34.80 -25.45 -9.79
C PHE A 10 35.26 -24.65 -11.02
N ALA A 11 34.32 -24.07 -11.76
CA ALA A 11 34.59 -22.96 -12.64
C ALA A 11 34.04 -21.69 -11.97
N LEU A 12 34.91 -21.04 -11.20
CA LEU A 12 34.77 -19.66 -10.73
C LEU A 12 34.66 -18.74 -11.95
N LEU A 13 33.44 -18.34 -12.30
CA LEU A 13 33.19 -17.28 -13.28
C LEU A 13 33.01 -15.96 -12.53
N ALA A 14 33.96 -15.07 -12.78
CA ALA A 14 34.14 -13.78 -12.15
C ALA A 14 32.90 -12.87 -12.28
N LEU A 15 32.65 -12.11 -11.22
CA LEU A 15 31.69 -11.03 -11.13
C LEU A 15 31.97 -9.97 -12.20
N ALA A 16 31.20 -9.99 -13.29
CA ALA A 16 31.05 -8.82 -14.16
C ALA A 16 29.95 -7.91 -13.57
N SER A 17 30.33 -7.15 -12.54
CA SER A 17 29.58 -5.99 -12.08
C SER A 17 29.78 -4.86 -13.08
N CYS A 18 28.97 -4.84 -14.14
CA CYS A 18 28.84 -3.66 -14.99
C CYS A 18 27.73 -2.78 -14.44
N ASN A 19 28.16 -1.55 -14.17
CA ASN A 19 27.43 -0.51 -13.49
C ASN A 19 26.15 -0.11 -14.24
N ARG A 20 25.20 0.34 -13.45
CA ARG A 20 23.84 0.72 -13.78
C ARG A 20 23.83 2.03 -14.57
N ASP A 21 23.54 1.98 -15.88
CA ASP A 21 23.25 3.19 -16.65
C ASP A 21 21.79 3.62 -16.39
N ARG A 22 21.59 4.35 -15.29
CA ARG A 22 20.40 5.18 -15.10
C ARG A 22 20.63 6.46 -15.90
N THR A 23 20.10 6.54 -17.11
CA THR A 23 19.75 7.84 -17.70
C THR A 23 18.59 8.44 -16.90
N ASP A 24 18.99 9.08 -15.81
CA ASP A 24 18.24 10.12 -15.12
C ASP A 24 18.00 11.26 -16.12
N ARG A 25 16.81 11.28 -16.73
CA ARG A 25 16.21 12.54 -17.20
C ARG A 25 15.63 13.22 -15.97
N SER A 26 16.50 13.71 -15.12
CA SER A 26 16.17 14.63 -14.04
C SER A 26 15.78 15.97 -14.66
N ASN A 27 14.46 16.15 -14.81
CA ASN A 27 13.88 17.48 -14.85
C ASN A 27 14.11 18.11 -13.46
N PRO A 28 14.87 19.21 -13.33
CA PRO A 28 15.14 19.78 -12.02
C PRO A 28 13.90 20.59 -11.64
N LEU A 29 13.06 20.01 -10.80
CA LEU A 29 12.20 20.81 -9.95
C LEU A 29 12.30 20.28 -8.53
N VAL A 30 12.44 21.24 -7.61
CA VAL A 30 12.46 21.11 -6.16
C VAL A 30 13.85 20.91 -5.55
N ASN A 31 14.49 22.05 -5.28
CA ASN A 31 15.35 22.22 -4.12
C ASN A 31 14.53 21.91 -2.85
N GLU A 32 14.88 20.85 -2.13
CA GLU A 32 15.35 20.94 -0.73
C GLU A 32 15.51 19.54 -0.12
N PRO A 33 16.64 19.24 0.54
CA PRO A 33 16.75 18.12 1.45
C PRO A 33 15.98 18.47 2.73
N GLY A 34 14.67 18.19 2.72
CA GLY A 34 13.86 18.19 3.94
C GLY A 34 14.35 17.08 4.86
N THR A 35 14.97 17.47 5.96
CA THR A 35 15.22 16.69 7.17
C THR A 35 14.15 15.62 7.38
N THR A 36 14.53 14.33 7.31
CA THR A 36 13.70 13.23 7.81
C THR A 36 13.70 13.26 9.34
N THR A 37 12.96 14.21 9.89
CA THR A 37 12.52 14.14 11.27
C THR A 37 11.53 12.98 11.34
N VAL A 38 11.74 12.02 12.25
CA VAL A 38 10.76 10.98 12.61
C VAL A 38 9.63 11.65 13.41
N THR A 39 8.95 12.58 12.74
CA THR A 39 7.60 13.04 13.08
C THR A 39 6.74 12.32 12.04
N GLY A 40 5.72 11.57 12.47
CA GLY A 40 4.91 10.69 11.61
C GLY A 40 4.68 11.31 10.22
N ALA A 41 5.09 10.59 9.17
CA ALA A 41 5.03 11.12 7.82
C ALA A 41 3.57 11.44 7.48
N LEU A 42 3.30 12.70 7.13
CA LEU A 42 1.97 13.14 6.73
C LEU A 42 1.69 12.70 5.29
N LEU A 43 0.53 12.11 5.05
CA LEU A 43 0.09 11.69 3.72
C LEU A 43 -1.16 12.46 3.26
N ALA A 44 -1.22 12.75 1.95
CA ALA A 44 -2.41 13.31 1.35
C ALA A 44 -3.57 12.30 1.37
N ASN A 45 -4.78 12.79 1.63
CA ASN A 45 -6.01 11.98 1.72
C ASN A 45 -6.22 11.13 0.47
N THR A 46 -6.02 11.70 -0.72
CA THR A 46 -6.21 11.00 -2.00
C THR A 46 -5.24 9.83 -2.17
N THR A 47 -4.00 9.99 -1.68
CA THR A 47 -3.01 8.92 -1.68
C THR A 47 -3.40 7.81 -0.70
N ALA A 48 -3.84 8.16 0.51
CA ALA A 48 -4.31 7.20 1.50
C ALA A 48 -5.53 6.41 1.00
N VAL A 49 -6.56 7.10 0.50
CA VAL A 49 -7.76 6.49 -0.10
C VAL A 49 -7.39 5.52 -1.22
N SER A 50 -6.44 5.91 -2.09
CA SER A 50 -6.00 5.03 -3.19
C SER A 50 -5.30 3.77 -2.66
N ARG A 51 -4.46 3.88 -1.63
CA ARG A 51 -3.78 2.74 -1.01
C ARG A 51 -4.75 1.80 -0.29
N ILE A 52 -5.72 2.36 0.44
CA ILE A 52 -6.74 1.58 1.16
C ILE A 52 -7.62 0.84 0.15
N ALA A 53 -8.08 1.52 -0.91
CA ALA A 53 -8.88 0.91 -1.97
C ALA A 53 -8.12 -0.25 -2.66
N ASP A 54 -6.85 -0.03 -3.01
CA ASP A 54 -5.99 -1.07 -3.58
C ASP A 54 -5.81 -2.26 -2.63
N GLY A 55 -5.53 -2.00 -1.34
CA GLY A 55 -5.41 -3.04 -0.31
C GLY A 55 -6.69 -3.86 -0.15
N ARG A 56 -7.86 -3.21 -0.16
CA ARG A 56 -9.15 -3.90 -0.11
C ARG A 56 -9.38 -4.74 -1.36
N CYS A 57 -9.14 -4.19 -2.54
CA CYS A 57 -9.37 -4.92 -3.79
C CYS A 57 -8.38 -6.08 -4.00
N THR A 58 -7.17 -5.96 -3.47
CA THR A 58 -6.22 -7.08 -3.39
C THR A 58 -6.77 -8.21 -2.50
N ARG A 59 -7.38 -7.88 -1.36
CA ARG A 59 -8.10 -8.86 -0.53
C ARG A 59 -9.28 -9.47 -1.30
N GLU A 60 -10.11 -8.67 -1.96
CA GLU A 60 -11.25 -9.18 -2.74
C GLU A 60 -10.81 -10.15 -3.83
N LEU A 61 -9.67 -9.87 -4.47
CA LEU A 61 -9.06 -10.77 -5.44
C LEU A 61 -8.65 -12.09 -4.78
N ALA A 62 -7.96 -12.03 -3.63
CA ALA A 62 -7.58 -13.22 -2.86
C ALA A 62 -8.80 -14.03 -2.35
N CYS A 63 -9.92 -13.34 -2.10
CA CYS A 63 -11.19 -13.92 -1.69
C CYS A 63 -12.07 -14.40 -2.86
N ASN A 64 -11.58 -14.37 -4.11
CA ASN A 64 -12.29 -14.81 -5.31
C ASN A 64 -13.59 -14.04 -5.62
N ASN A 65 -13.62 -12.75 -5.24
CA ASN A 65 -14.72 -11.81 -5.49
C ASN A 65 -14.47 -10.92 -6.73
N VAL A 66 -13.33 -11.08 -7.39
CA VAL A 66 -12.95 -10.34 -8.60
C VAL A 66 -12.86 -11.29 -9.80
N GLY A 67 -13.55 -10.97 -10.89
CA GLY A 67 -13.57 -11.75 -12.13
C GLY A 67 -14.89 -11.63 -12.87
N VAL A 68 -14.97 -12.30 -14.02
CA VAL A 68 -16.19 -12.39 -14.83
C VAL A 68 -17.31 -12.99 -13.97
N GLU A 69 -18.47 -12.32 -13.94
CA GLU A 69 -19.65 -12.69 -13.13
C GLU A 69 -19.42 -12.72 -11.61
N LYS A 70 -18.32 -12.12 -11.11
CA LYS A 70 -18.09 -11.90 -9.68
C LYS A 70 -18.62 -10.54 -9.23
N ARG A 71 -18.51 -10.26 -7.92
CA ARG A 71 -18.90 -8.98 -7.33
C ARG A 71 -18.25 -7.79 -8.06
N TYR A 72 -16.97 -7.93 -8.38
CA TYR A 72 -16.23 -6.95 -9.18
C TYR A 72 -15.77 -7.60 -10.48
N ALA A 73 -16.08 -6.99 -11.62
CA ALA A 73 -15.68 -7.53 -12.92
C ALA A 73 -14.16 -7.59 -13.10
N THR A 74 -13.46 -6.57 -12.61
CA THR A 74 -11.99 -6.44 -12.65
C THR A 74 -11.47 -5.81 -11.36
N HIS A 75 -10.17 -5.94 -11.11
CA HIS A 75 -9.51 -5.29 -9.98
C HIS A 75 -9.66 -3.76 -10.06
N ASP A 76 -9.48 -3.17 -11.24
CA ASP A 76 -9.62 -1.73 -11.43
C ASP A 76 -11.05 -1.23 -11.17
N ALA A 77 -12.06 -2.01 -11.57
CA ALA A 77 -13.45 -1.69 -11.26
C ALA A 77 -13.71 -1.70 -9.75
N CYS A 78 -13.15 -2.67 -9.02
CA CYS A 78 -13.18 -2.67 -7.56
C CYS A 78 -12.54 -1.40 -6.99
N VAL A 79 -11.33 -1.05 -7.43
CA VAL A 79 -10.59 0.10 -6.89
C VAL A 79 -11.36 1.39 -7.17
N GLN A 80 -11.91 1.57 -8.36
CA GLN A 80 -12.70 2.76 -8.70
C GLN A 80 -13.93 2.91 -7.80
N GLN A 81 -14.67 1.82 -7.58
CA GLN A 81 -15.83 1.83 -6.70
C GLN A 81 -15.44 2.13 -5.24
N MET A 82 -14.44 1.42 -4.71
CA MET A 82 -13.96 1.63 -3.33
C MET A 82 -13.47 3.06 -3.10
N ARG A 83 -12.79 3.66 -4.08
CA ARG A 83 -12.34 5.06 -3.97
C ARG A 83 -13.50 6.03 -3.88
N GLN A 84 -14.59 5.80 -4.62
CA GLN A 84 -15.77 6.67 -4.55
C GLN A 84 -16.41 6.60 -3.15
N ASP A 85 -16.56 5.39 -2.62
CA ASP A 85 -17.13 5.17 -1.30
C ASP A 85 -16.28 5.81 -0.18
N MET A 86 -14.95 5.70 -0.26
CA MET A 86 -14.04 6.18 0.79
C MET A 86 -13.78 7.69 0.80
N VAL A 87 -14.06 8.40 -0.29
CA VAL A 87 -13.82 9.86 -0.35
C VAL A 87 -14.72 10.61 0.63
N GLU A 88 -15.92 10.09 0.91
CA GLU A 88 -16.83 10.66 1.91
C GLU A 88 -16.33 10.43 3.35
N ASP A 89 -15.60 9.35 3.60
CA ASP A 89 -15.12 8.97 4.93
C ASP A 89 -13.75 9.56 5.27
N LEU A 90 -12.87 9.70 4.28
CA LEU A 90 -11.46 10.07 4.44
C LEU A 90 -11.04 11.28 3.61
N GLY A 91 -11.98 11.97 2.99
CA GLY A 91 -11.74 13.19 2.23
C GLY A 91 -11.22 14.34 3.10
N VAL A 92 -10.88 15.45 2.45
CA VAL A 92 -10.36 16.66 3.12
C VAL A 92 -11.37 17.24 4.13
N ALA A 93 -12.66 17.03 3.91
CA ALA A 93 -13.70 17.46 4.86
C ALA A 93 -13.63 16.70 6.20
N GLN A 94 -13.24 15.42 6.19
CA GLN A 94 -13.12 14.57 7.38
C GLN A 94 -11.73 14.66 8.00
N CYS A 95 -10.68 14.60 7.19
CA CYS A 95 -9.29 14.72 7.65
C CYS A 95 -8.63 15.96 7.02
N PRO A 96 -8.90 17.18 7.54
CA PRO A 96 -8.38 18.43 6.94
C PRO A 96 -6.86 18.57 7.09
N ALA A 97 -6.29 17.97 8.13
CA ALA A 97 -4.84 17.93 8.35
C ALA A 97 -4.14 16.83 7.55
N GLY A 98 -4.88 15.99 6.83
CA GLY A 98 -4.37 14.81 6.14
C GLY A 98 -4.36 13.54 7.00
N ILE A 99 -3.64 12.53 6.52
CA ILE A 99 -3.62 11.17 7.06
C ILE A 99 -2.26 10.86 7.70
N ASP A 100 -2.30 10.24 8.88
CA ASP A 100 -1.09 9.74 9.54
C ASP A 100 -0.61 8.46 8.84
N ALA A 101 0.63 8.46 8.34
CA ALA A 101 1.15 7.30 7.61
C ALA A 101 1.31 6.04 8.48
N LYS A 102 1.60 6.18 9.78
CA LYS A 102 1.73 5.04 10.68
C LYS A 102 0.37 4.36 10.87
N GLU A 103 -0.66 5.15 11.14
CA GLU A 103 -2.03 4.65 11.33
C GLU A 103 -2.57 4.04 10.02
N LEU A 104 -2.21 4.61 8.86
CA LEU A 104 -2.50 4.02 7.56
C LEU A 104 -1.86 2.64 7.37
N ASP A 105 -0.60 2.46 7.75
CA ASP A 105 0.08 1.18 7.63
C ASP A 105 -0.55 0.10 8.53
N GLU A 106 -1.00 0.49 9.73
CA GLU A 106 -1.77 -0.37 10.63
C GLU A 106 -3.10 -0.80 10.00
N CYS A 107 -3.87 0.15 9.46
CA CYS A 107 -5.09 -0.13 8.70
C CYS A 107 -4.85 -1.12 7.54
N LEU A 108 -3.81 -0.89 6.74
CA LEU A 108 -3.47 -1.78 5.62
C LEU A 108 -3.08 -3.17 6.10
N SER A 109 -2.46 -3.29 7.28
CA SER A 109 -2.16 -4.57 7.90
C SER A 109 -3.43 -5.31 8.30
N GLU A 110 -4.39 -4.63 8.94
CA GLU A 110 -5.68 -5.22 9.31
C GLU A 110 -6.49 -5.68 8.09
N ILE A 111 -6.51 -4.89 7.01
CA ILE A 111 -7.18 -5.27 5.76
C ILE A 111 -6.61 -6.59 5.21
N ARG A 112 -5.29 -6.76 5.24
CA ARG A 112 -4.66 -8.01 4.77
C ARG A 112 -4.96 -9.21 5.67
N ALA A 113 -5.17 -8.97 6.96
CA ALA A 113 -5.49 -10.00 7.94
C ALA A 113 -6.99 -10.36 8.00
N GLU A 114 -7.85 -9.57 7.35
CA GLU A 114 -9.30 -9.77 7.37
C GLU A 114 -9.72 -11.05 6.62
N SER A 115 -10.52 -11.91 7.26
CA SER A 115 -11.02 -13.15 6.67
C SER A 115 -12.06 -12.91 5.56
N CYS A 116 -12.06 -13.73 4.51
CA CYS A 116 -12.91 -13.56 3.33
C CYS A 116 -14.43 -13.65 3.56
N ASN A 117 -14.88 -14.25 4.66
CA ASN A 117 -16.29 -14.49 4.95
C ASN A 117 -16.98 -13.34 5.69
N ASN A 118 -16.39 -12.15 5.66
CA ASN A 118 -16.93 -11.01 6.37
C ASN A 118 -17.70 -10.13 5.39
N PRO A 119 -19.02 -9.89 5.59
CA PRO A 119 -19.85 -9.03 4.72
C PRO A 119 -19.55 -7.54 4.94
N LEU A 120 -18.27 -7.19 5.15
CA LEU A 120 -17.85 -5.89 5.63
C LEU A 120 -17.50 -4.95 4.48
N ASP A 121 -18.52 -4.55 3.74
CA ASP A 121 -18.44 -3.54 2.68
C ASP A 121 -18.10 -2.12 3.21
N LYS A 122 -17.78 -1.94 4.50
CA LYS A 122 -17.52 -0.64 5.11
C LYS A 122 -16.20 -0.61 5.87
N LEU A 123 -15.34 0.33 5.49
CA LEU A 123 -14.03 0.58 6.08
C LEU A 123 -14.09 0.80 7.59
N GLU A 124 -15.17 1.43 8.07
CA GLU A 124 -15.43 1.76 9.48
C GLU A 124 -15.47 0.59 10.45
N ARG A 125 -15.51 -0.66 9.97
CA ARG A 125 -15.51 -1.84 10.85
C ARG A 125 -14.12 -2.24 11.31
N LEU A 126 -13.08 -1.93 10.53
CA LEU A 126 -11.70 -2.05 10.96
C LEU A 126 -11.36 -0.81 11.78
N ALA A 127 -11.08 -1.00 13.07
CA ALA A 127 -10.84 0.12 13.98
C ALA A 127 -9.70 1.00 13.46
N ALA A 128 -8.58 0.39 13.06
CA ALA A 128 -7.42 1.11 12.53
C ALA A 128 -7.71 1.91 11.26
N CYS A 129 -8.77 1.57 10.52
CA CYS A 129 -9.12 2.25 9.28
C CYS A 129 -10.18 3.36 9.44
N ARG A 130 -10.61 3.65 10.66
CA ARG A 130 -11.55 4.75 10.91
C ARG A 130 -10.86 6.09 10.75
N SER A 131 -11.60 7.10 10.31
CA SER A 131 -11.09 8.48 10.25
C SER A 131 -10.58 8.96 11.62
N SER A 132 -11.19 8.54 12.74
CA SER A 132 -10.72 8.86 14.09
C SER A 132 -9.29 8.39 14.41
N ASP A 133 -8.84 7.33 13.74
CA ASP A 133 -7.52 6.74 13.92
C ASP A 133 -6.57 7.17 12.79
N LEU A 134 -7.05 7.18 11.54
CA LEU A 134 -6.26 7.57 10.36
C LEU A 134 -5.98 9.08 10.25
N CYS A 135 -6.92 9.95 10.61
CA CYS A 135 -6.69 11.40 10.48
C CYS A 135 -5.56 11.82 11.42
N VAL A 136 -4.69 12.71 10.94
CA VAL A 136 -3.73 13.36 11.85
C VAL A 136 -4.51 14.12 12.92
N LYS A 137 -4.35 13.66 14.17
CA LYS A 137 -4.82 14.39 15.34
C LYS A 137 -3.97 15.65 15.40
N SER A 138 -4.54 16.82 15.13
CA SER A 138 -3.89 18.10 15.39
C SER A 138 -3.36 18.05 16.82
N ALA A 139 -2.04 17.96 16.98
CA ALA A 139 -1.46 17.84 18.32
C ALA A 139 -1.96 19.03 19.16
N PRO A 140 -2.46 18.83 20.39
CA PRO A 140 -2.46 19.93 21.33
C PRO A 140 -0.99 20.27 21.57
N ASN A 141 -0.62 21.52 21.32
CA ASN A 141 0.70 22.06 21.65
C ASN A 141 1.12 21.54 23.03
N ARG A 142 2.20 20.75 23.09
CA ARG A 142 2.87 20.38 24.33
C ARG A 142 4.02 21.34 24.58
#